data_AF-A0AAW6Y3E0-F1
#
_entry.id   AF-A0AAW6Y3E0-F1
#
_cell.length_a   1.000
_cell.length_b   1.000
_cell.length_c   1.000
_cell.angle_alpha   90.00
_cell.angle_beta   90.00
_cell.angle_gamma   90.00
#
_symmetry.space_group_name_H-M   'P 1'
#
loop_
_entity.id
_entity.type
_entity.pdbx_description
1 polymer ?
#
loop_
_entity_poly.entity_id
_entity_poly.type
_entity_poly.pdbx_seq_one_letter_code
_entity_poly.pdbx_strand_id
1 'polypeptide(L)' 'SDQMDENIFENGLLDSMATVQMLLELQDKCGVTAPVSEFHREDWDTPNKIIAKVESLRNE' A
#
# COMPACT_ATOMS: atom_id res chain seq x y z
N SER A 1 -19.49 3.91 -2.75
CA SER A 1 -18.87 3.32 -1.55
C SER A 1 -17.57 4.04 -1.33
N ASP A 2 -17.54 5.00 -0.41
CA ASP A 2 -16.42 5.91 -0.17
C ASP A 2 -15.22 5.27 0.57
N GLN A 3 -15.24 3.94 0.74
CA GLN A 3 -14.22 3.17 1.48
C GLN A 3 -12.84 3.16 0.82
N MET A 4 -12.74 3.53 -0.45
CA MET A 4 -11.47 3.59 -1.18
C MET A 4 -10.60 4.79 -0.79
N ASP A 5 -11.20 5.81 -0.17
CA ASP A 5 -10.56 7.03 0.31
C ASP A 5 -10.51 7.07 1.85
N GLU A 6 -10.92 5.99 2.52
CA GLU A 6 -10.81 5.88 3.98
C GLU A 6 -9.41 5.47 4.41
N ASN A 7 -8.97 6.06 5.52
CA ASN A 7 -7.65 5.77 6.06
C ASN A 7 -7.63 4.39 6.74
N ILE A 8 -6.99 3.41 6.10
CA ILE A 8 -6.91 2.03 6.56
C ILE A 8 -6.00 1.85 7.79
N PHE A 9 -5.07 2.77 8.05
CA PHE A 9 -4.27 2.77 9.28
C PHE A 9 -5.04 3.34 10.47
N GLU A 10 -5.74 4.45 10.27
CA GLU A 10 -6.57 5.09 11.31
C GLU A 10 -7.74 4.20 11.72
N ASN A 11 -8.31 3.48 10.76
CA ASN A 11 -9.36 2.49 11.03
C ASN A 11 -8.83 1.21 11.71
N GLY A 12 -7.52 1.09 11.93
CA GLY A 12 -6.88 -0.08 12.54
C GLY A 12 -6.99 -1.34 11.67
N LEU A 13 -7.22 -1.19 10.37
CA LEU A 13 -7.31 -2.30 9.42
C LEU A 13 -5.91 -2.81 9.05
N LEU A 14 -4.90 -1.93 9.12
CA LEU A 14 -3.55 -2.24 8.67
C LEU A 14 -2.51 -1.82 9.73
N ASP A 15 -1.82 -2.82 10.28
CA ASP A 15 -0.74 -2.66 11.25
C ASP A 15 0.64 -2.67 10.59
N SER A 16 1.68 -2.35 11.37
CA SER A 16 3.09 -2.38 10.91
C SER A 16 3.50 -3.74 10.31
N MET A 17 3.03 -4.86 10.87
CA MET A 17 3.30 -6.20 10.33
C MET A 17 2.47 -6.50 9.08
N ALA A 18 1.19 -6.11 9.08
CA ALA A 18 0.31 -6.30 7.93
C ALA A 18 0.79 -5.49 6.71
N THR A 19 1.41 -4.33 6.94
CA THR A 19 2.07 -3.51 5.91
C THR A 19 3.17 -4.28 5.21
N VAL A 20 4.07 -4.91 5.97
CA VAL A 20 5.18 -5.69 5.40
C VAL A 20 4.62 -6.85 4.58
N GLN A 21 3.59 -7.53 5.07
CA GLN A 21 2.95 -8.60 4.33
C GLN A 21 2.29 -8.11 3.04
N MET A 22 1.61 -6.96 3.07
CA MET A 22 1.05 -6.33 1.87
C MET A 22 2.12 -6.04 0.83
N LEU A 23 3.27 -5.49 1.24
CA LEU A 23 4.39 -5.20 0.33
C LEU A 23 4.96 -6.48 -0.32
N LEU A 24 5.10 -7.57 0.45
CA LEU A 24 5.53 -8.86 -0.07
C LEU A 24 4.50 -9.45 -1.05
N GLU A 25 3.20 -9.34 -0.75
CA GLU A 25 2.15 -9.80 -1.65
C GLU A 25 2.09 -8.98 -2.94
N LEU A 26 2.32 -7.67 -2.88
CA LEU A 26 2.42 -6.82 -4.06
C LEU A 26 3.61 -7.21 -4.95
N GLN A 27 4.73 -7.59 -4.34
CA GLN A 27 5.86 -8.15 -5.08
C GLN A 27 5.52 -9.47 -5.76
N ASP A 28 4.88 -10.40 -5.06
CA ASP A 28 4.55 -11.72 -5.59
C ASP A 28 3.44 -11.67 -6.66
N LYS A 29 2.37 -10.89 -6.42
CA LYS A 29 1.19 -10.82 -7.29
C LYS A 29 1.32 -9.80 -8.42
N CYS A 30 1.94 -8.65 -8.15
CA CYS A 30 2.03 -7.53 -9.10
C CYS A 30 3.44 -7.34 -9.66
N GLY A 31 4.46 -8.02 -9.12
CA GLY A 31 5.85 -7.87 -9.55
C GLY A 31 6.50 -6.55 -9.11
N VAL A 32 5.86 -5.80 -8.21
CA VAL A 32 6.36 -4.49 -7.76
C VAL A 32 7.14 -4.61 -6.46
N THR A 33 8.31 -3.98 -6.38
CA THR A 33 9.12 -4.00 -5.14
C THR A 33 9.16 -2.61 -4.56
N ALA A 34 8.44 -2.37 -3.47
CA ALA A 34 8.53 -1.11 -2.73
C ALA A 34 9.45 -1.27 -1.51
N PRO A 35 10.53 -0.47 -1.39
CA PRO A 35 11.37 -0.49 -0.20
C PRO A 35 10.60 -0.02 1.04
N VAL A 36 10.76 -0.71 2.17
CA VAL A 36 10.19 -0.25 3.45
C VAL A 36 10.75 1.12 3.84
N SER A 37 11.96 1.48 3.39
CA SER A 37 12.54 2.81 3.58
C SER A 37 11.81 3.93 2.84
N GLU A 38 11.12 3.59 1.75
CA GLU A 38 10.30 4.53 0.96
C GLU A 38 8.83 4.46 1.33
N PHE A 39 8.48 3.57 2.27
CA PHE A 39 7.13 3.40 2.74
C PHE A 39 6.74 4.54 3.70
N HIS A 40 5.88 5.45 3.21
CA HIS A 40 5.28 6.50 4.01
C HIS A 40 3.80 6.20 4.20
N ARG A 41 3.32 6.11 5.45
CA ARG A 41 1.90 5.79 5.72
C ARG A 41 0.95 6.72 4.99
N GLU A 42 1.29 8.01 4.85
CA GLU A 42 0.49 9.01 4.13
C GLU A 42 0.34 8.72 2.62
N ASP A 43 1.29 7.99 2.03
CA ASP A 43 1.25 7.59 0.62
C ASP A 43 0.46 6.29 0.40
N TRP A 44 0.21 5.53 1.47
CA TRP A 44 -0.47 4.23 1.43
C TRP A 44 -1.72 4.22 2.32
N ASP A 45 -2.14 5.39 2.80
CA ASP A 45 -3.18 5.51 3.83
C ASP A 45 -4.55 5.08 3.34
N THR A 46 -4.78 5.09 2.04
CA THR A 46 -6.06 4.83 1.40
C THR A 46 -5.88 3.81 0.29
N PRO A 47 -6.84 2.88 0.09
CA PRO A 47 -6.78 1.92 -0.99
C PRO A 47 -6.51 2.55 -2.37
N ASN A 48 -7.09 3.72 -2.66
CA ASN A 48 -6.84 4.45 -3.90
C ASN A 48 -5.37 4.85 -4.08
N LYS A 49 -4.72 5.38 -3.05
CA LYS A 49 -3.30 5.75 -3.14
C LYS A 49 -2.39 4.54 -3.26
N ILE A 50 -2.71 3.44 -2.57
CA ILE A 50 -1.98 2.18 -2.70
C ILE A 50 -1.98 1.71 -4.15
N ILE A 51 -3.14 1.68 -4.79
CA ILE A 51 -3.28 1.28 -6.19
C ILE A 51 -2.47 2.20 -7.09
N ALA A 52 -2.57 3.53 -6.90
CA ALA A 52 -1.80 4.49 -7.68
C ALA A 52 -0.28 4.29 -7.52
N LYS A 53 0.20 3.98 -6.30
CA LYS A 53 1.61 3.73 -6.01
C LYS A 53 2.09 2.43 -6.65
N VAL A 54 1.28 1.38 -6.56
CA VAL A 54 1.55 0.08 -7.22
C VAL A 54 1.62 0.24 -8.74
N GLU A 55 0.69 0.97 -9.35
CA GLU A 55 0.70 1.28 -10.78
C GLU A 55 1.94 2.09 -11.18
N SER A 56 2.34 3.07 -10.38
CA SER A 56 3.57 3.84 -10.60
C SER A 56 4.80 2.93 -10.58
N LEU A 57 4.93 2.07 -9.57
CA LEU A 57 6.06 1.15 -9.40
C LEU A 57 6.11 0.05 -10.48
N ARG A 58 4.97 -0.31 -11.07
CA ARG A 58 4.90 -1.30 -12.15
C ARG A 58 5.33 -0.73 -13.50
N ASN A 59 5.17 0.58 -13.69
CA ASN A 59 5.45 1.27 -14.95
C ASN A 59 6.85 1.93 -14.97
N GLU A 60 7.66 1.71 -13.94
CA GLU A 60 9.11 2.02 -13.90
C GLU A 60 9.94 0.80 -14.35
#